data_AF-A0A3B8RJ69-F1
#
_entry.id   AF-A0A3B8RJ69-F1
#
_cell.length_a   1.000
_cell.length_b   1.000
_cell.length_c   1.000
_cell.angle_alpha   90.00
_cell.angle_beta   90.00
_cell.angle_gamma   90.00
#
_symmetry.space_group_name_H-M   'P 1'
#
loop_
_entity.id
_entity.type
_entity.pdbx_description
1 polymer ?
#
loop_
_entity_poly.entity_id
_entity_poly.type
_entity_poly.pdbx_seq_one_letter_code
_entity_poly.pdbx_strand_id
1 'polypeptide(L)'
;MGARLNMDQDLLDCQRLMRGGSKSFFAASRVLPDAMRQSAMALYAFCRVADDAVDHLAEQGLAHAHSAQRVSALQMQAIESLYQRLEAIYHDRPIDHPADRAFSRL
;
A
#
# COMPACT_ATOMS: atom_id res chain seq x y z
N MET A 1 13.21 -18.71 -12.86
CA MET A 1 14.23 -17.78 -12.31
C MET A 1 13.69 -16.35 -12.13
N GLY A 2 12.97 -15.78 -13.10
CA GLY A 2 12.54 -14.35 -13.06
C GLY A 2 11.51 -13.96 -11.98
N ALA A 3 10.56 -14.83 -11.60
CA ALA A 3 9.55 -14.48 -10.60
C ALA A 3 10.10 -14.31 -9.17
N ARG A 4 11.14 -15.07 -8.79
CA ARG A 4 11.81 -14.92 -7.48
C ARG A 4 12.64 -13.63 -7.39
N LEU A 5 13.33 -13.25 -8.47
CA LEU A 5 14.09 -12.00 -8.51
C LEU A 5 13.18 -10.77 -8.37
N ASN A 6 11.97 -10.82 -8.94
CA ASN A 6 10.99 -9.74 -8.78
C ASN A 6 10.47 -9.65 -7.34
N MET A 7 10.31 -10.79 -6.66
CA MET A 7 9.84 -10.83 -5.26
C MET A 7 10.78 -10.15 -4.29
N ASP A 8 12.08 -10.44 -4.39
CA ASP A 8 13.08 -9.85 -3.50
C ASP A 8 13.11 -8.33 -3.68
N GLN A 9 12.98 -7.86 -4.92
CA GLN A 9 12.89 -6.43 -5.23
C GLN A 9 11.58 -5.80 -4.71
N ASP A 10 10.44 -6.47 -4.90
CA ASP A 10 9.14 -6.01 -4.40
C ASP A 10 9.17 -5.83 -2.87
N LEU A 11 9.75 -6.80 -2.14
CA LEU A 11 9.91 -6.73 -0.69
C LEU A 11 10.90 -5.66 -0.25
N LEU A 12 11.98 -5.42 -1.00
CA LEU A 12 12.91 -4.31 -0.73
C LEU A 12 12.21 -2.96 -0.87
N ASP A 13 11.35 -2.79 -1.86
CA ASP A 13 10.56 -1.58 -2.07
C ASP A 13 9.55 -1.39 -0.93
N CYS A 14 8.83 -2.45 -0.54
CA CYS A 14 7.95 -2.46 0.64
C CYS A 14 8.69 -2.09 1.92
N GLN A 15 9.90 -2.61 2.12
CA GLN A 15 10.74 -2.28 3.27
C GLN A 15 11.12 -0.79 3.28
N ARG A 16 11.43 -0.19 2.12
CA ARG A 16 11.72 1.26 2.03
C ARG A 16 10.51 2.09 2.40
N LEU A 17 9.32 1.74 1.92
CA LEU A 17 8.07 2.41 2.29
C LEU A 17 7.85 2.33 3.81
N MET A 18 8.00 1.16 4.41
CA MET A 18 7.80 0.97 5.85
C MET A 18 8.83 1.73 6.70
N ARG A 19 10.10 1.70 6.30
CA ARG A 19 11.18 2.44 6.98
C ARG A 19 10.97 3.95 6.93
N GLY A 20 10.42 4.47 5.83
CA GLY A 20 10.08 5.88 5.67
C GLY A 20 8.80 6.29 6.41
N GLY A 21 7.75 5.48 6.32
CA GLY A 21 6.43 5.79 6.86
C GLY A 21 6.29 5.62 8.37
N SER A 22 7.00 4.66 8.99
CA SER A 22 6.95 4.47 10.45
C SER A 22 8.21 3.85 11.02
N LYS A 23 9.07 4.68 11.61
CA LYS A 23 10.32 4.23 12.26
C LYS A 23 10.07 3.24 13.40
N SER A 24 9.04 3.49 14.21
CA SER A 24 8.69 2.64 15.36
C SER A 24 8.14 1.29 14.90
N PHE A 25 7.24 1.27 13.90
CA PHE A 25 6.73 0.01 13.35
C PHE A 25 7.84 -0.78 12.65
N PHE A 26 8.71 -0.12 11.88
CA PHE A 26 9.86 -0.77 11.28
C PHE A 26 10.78 -1.41 12.33
N ALA A 27 11.11 -0.70 13.40
CA ALA A 27 11.92 -1.24 14.48
C ALA A 27 11.24 -2.46 15.15
N ALA A 28 9.95 -2.35 15.47
CA ALA A 28 9.17 -3.44 16.07
C ALA A 28 9.08 -4.66 15.15
N SER A 29 8.88 -4.48 13.84
CA SER A 29 8.79 -5.57 12.86
C SER A 29 10.03 -6.47 12.84
N ARG A 30 11.19 -5.97 13.27
CA ARG A 30 12.45 -6.74 13.29
C ARG A 30 12.46 -7.87 14.31
N VAL A 31 11.58 -7.87 15.30
CA VAL A 31 11.47 -8.96 16.27
C VAL A 31 10.65 -10.14 15.75
N LEU A 32 9.94 -9.96 14.63
CA LEU A 32 9.11 -11.00 14.03
C LEU A 32 9.99 -12.06 13.31
N PRO A 33 9.55 -13.33 13.25
CA PRO A 33 10.13 -14.32 12.37
C PRO A 33 10.13 -13.85 10.91
N ASP A 34 11.08 -14.31 10.11
CA ASP A 34 11.34 -13.75 8.78
C ASP A 34 10.11 -13.75 7.86
N ALA A 35 9.39 -14.87 7.79
CA ALA A 35 8.16 -14.97 6.98
C ALA A 35 7.09 -13.97 7.42
N MET A 36 6.82 -13.87 8.72
CA MET A 36 5.83 -12.93 9.28
C MET A 36 6.25 -11.48 9.06
N ARG A 37 7.56 -11.20 9.15
CA ARG A 37 8.11 -9.88 8.89
C ARG A 37 7.89 -9.47 7.43
N GLN A 38 8.10 -10.38 6.47
CA GLN A 38 7.83 -10.13 5.06
C GLN A 38 6.34 -9.86 4.80
N SER A 39 5.44 -10.64 5.42
CA SER A 39 3.99 -10.39 5.36
C SER A 39 3.61 -9.03 5.93
N ALA A 40 4.18 -8.65 7.08
CA ALA A 40 3.96 -7.35 7.68
C ALA A 40 4.47 -6.20 6.79
N MET A 41 5.62 -6.38 6.12
CA MET A 41 6.17 -5.40 5.18
C MET A 41 5.23 -5.17 3.98
N ALA A 42 4.73 -6.24 3.36
CA ALA A 42 3.83 -6.14 2.22
C ALA A 42 2.49 -5.49 2.60
N LEU A 43 1.89 -5.92 3.72
CA LEU A 43 0.65 -5.33 4.24
C LEU A 43 0.84 -3.86 4.57
N TYR A 44 1.92 -3.51 5.29
CA TYR A 44 2.21 -2.12 5.63
C TYR A 44 2.36 -1.27 4.36
N ALA A 45 3.13 -1.74 3.37
CA ALA A 45 3.36 -1.01 2.14
C ALA A 45 2.05 -0.76 1.37
N PHE A 46 1.16 -1.75 1.28
CA PHE A 46 -0.16 -1.59 0.68
C PHE A 46 -0.98 -0.53 1.42
N CYS A 47 -1.08 -0.64 2.75
CA CYS A 47 -1.79 0.33 3.57
C CYS A 47 -1.22 1.74 3.43
N ARG A 48 0.11 1.90 3.35
CA ARG A 48 0.72 3.21 3.22
C ARG A 48 0.42 3.87 1.87
N VAL A 49 0.49 3.11 0.77
CA VAL A 49 0.12 3.62 -0.55
C VAL A 49 -1.37 3.96 -0.62
N ALA A 50 -2.22 3.20 0.06
CA ALA A 50 -3.63 3.50 0.18
C ALA A 50 -3.91 4.80 0.95
N ASP A 51 -3.24 4.97 2.09
CA ASP A 51 -3.29 6.17 2.95
C ASP A 51 -2.88 7.43 2.16
N ASP A 52 -1.72 7.39 1.50
CA ASP A 52 -1.21 8.49 0.68
C ASP A 52 -2.19 8.86 -0.45
N ALA A 53 -2.81 7.88 -1.11
CA ALA A 53 -3.77 8.13 -2.19
C ALA A 53 -5.05 8.84 -1.69
N VAL A 54 -5.56 8.45 -0.53
CA VAL A 54 -6.75 9.08 0.09
C VAL A 54 -6.42 10.49 0.57
N ASP A 55 -5.28 10.69 1.21
CA ASP A 55 -4.84 11.98 1.73
C ASP A 55 -4.60 13.01 0.61
N HIS A 56 -3.91 12.62 -0.45
CA HIS A 56 -3.67 13.51 -1.60
C HIS A 56 -4.98 13.99 -2.26
N LEU A 57 -5.99 13.13 -2.33
CA LEU A 57 -7.29 13.51 -2.88
C LEU A 57 -8.06 14.46 -1.95
N ALA A 58 -7.93 14.28 -0.63
CA ALA A 58 -8.50 15.20 0.35
C ALA A 58 -7.87 16.60 0.23
N GLU A 59 -6.53 16.67 0.11
CA GLU A 59 -5.79 17.92 -0.09
C GLU A 59 -6.22 18.64 -1.38
N GLN A 60 -6.36 17.91 -2.49
CA GLN A 60 -6.83 18.46 -3.76
C GLN A 60 -8.25 19.02 -3.67
N GLY A 61 -9.15 18.29 -3.00
CA GLY A 61 -10.53 18.72 -2.75
C GLY A 61 -10.58 20.04 -1.96
N LEU A 62 -9.76 20.15 -0.91
CA LEU A 62 -9.64 21.36 -0.09
C LEU A 62 -9.08 22.56 -0.87
N ALA A 63 -8.15 22.33 -1.80
CA ALA A 63 -7.50 23.39 -2.58
C ALA A 63 -8.39 23.98 -3.70
N HIS A 64 -9.31 23.19 -4.28
CA HIS A 64 -10.05 23.59 -5.49
C HIS A 64 -11.50 24.03 -5.25
N ALA A 65 -12.06 23.73 -4.08
CA ALA A 65 -13.32 24.30 -3.58
C ALA A 65 -13.51 23.80 -2.15
N HIS A 66 -13.58 24.70 -1.16
CA HIS A 66 -13.78 24.39 0.27
C HIS A 66 -15.16 23.75 0.59
N SER A 67 -15.59 22.70 -0.13
CA SER A 67 -16.82 21.98 0.17
C SER A 67 -16.51 20.58 0.67
N ALA A 68 -16.95 20.30 1.91
CA ALA A 68 -16.84 18.99 2.53
C ALA A 68 -17.42 17.87 1.63
N GLN A 69 -18.49 18.19 0.88
CA GLN A 69 -19.12 17.26 -0.06
C GLN A 69 -18.18 16.76 -1.17
N ARG A 70 -17.30 17.64 -1.71
CA ARG A 70 -16.34 17.24 -2.75
C ARG A 70 -15.24 16.36 -2.17
N VAL A 71 -14.73 16.70 -1.00
CA VAL A 71 -13.73 15.88 -0.29
C VAL A 71 -14.29 14.48 -0.04
N SER A 72 -15.52 14.36 0.47
CA SER A 72 -16.16 13.06 0.69
C SER A 72 -16.36 12.27 -0.61
N ALA A 73 -16.73 12.93 -1.71
CA ALA A 73 -16.87 12.25 -3.02
C ALA A 73 -15.54 11.69 -3.53
N LEU A 74 -14.45 12.46 -3.43
CA LEU A 74 -13.11 12.01 -3.83
C LEU A 74 -12.60 10.88 -2.93
N GLN A 75 -12.85 10.95 -1.61
CA GLN A 75 -12.51 9.87 -0.69
C GLN A 75 -13.26 8.58 -1.05
N MET A 76 -14.56 8.64 -1.36
CA MET A 76 -15.32 7.46 -1.79
C MET A 76 -14.75 6.84 -3.07
N GLN A 77 -14.36 7.65 -4.05
CA GLN A 77 -13.70 7.16 -5.28
C GLN A 77 -12.35 6.48 -4.99
N ALA A 78 -11.57 7.04 -4.06
CA ALA A 78 -10.31 6.44 -3.61
C ALA A 78 -10.55 5.06 -3.00
N ILE A 79 -11.52 4.96 -2.08
CA ILE A 79 -11.88 3.69 -1.43
C ILE A 79 -12.37 2.66 -2.46
N GLU A 80 -13.17 3.06 -3.45
CA GLU A 80 -13.61 2.17 -4.53
C GLU A 80 -12.42 1.62 -5.34
N SER A 81 -11.45 2.48 -5.69
CA SER A 81 -10.23 2.05 -6.37
C SER A 81 -9.39 1.08 -5.51
N LEU A 82 -9.34 1.28 -4.19
CA LEU A 82 -8.66 0.36 -3.28
C LEU A 82 -9.35 -1.00 -3.21
N TYR A 83 -10.68 -1.05 -3.23
CA TYR A 83 -11.42 -2.31 -3.35
C TYR A 83 -11.08 -3.05 -4.64
N GLN A 84 -11.02 -2.34 -5.78
CA GLN A 84 -10.64 -2.94 -7.06
C GLN A 84 -9.22 -3.51 -7.03
N ARG A 85 -8.28 -2.82 -6.37
CA ARG A 85 -6.91 -3.32 -6.17
C ARG A 85 -6.87 -4.58 -5.31
N LEU A 86 -7.61 -4.61 -4.19
CA LEU A 86 -7.70 -5.79 -3.33
C LEU A 86 -8.32 -6.99 -4.07
N GLU A 87 -9.39 -6.78 -4.82
CA GLU A 87 -9.99 -7.82 -5.66
C GLU A 87 -8.99 -8.38 -6.66
N ALA A 88 -8.21 -7.51 -7.32
CA ALA A 88 -7.19 -7.91 -8.26
C ALA A 88 -6.06 -8.72 -7.57
N ILE A 89 -5.63 -8.30 -6.39
CA ILE A 89 -4.67 -9.00 -5.53
C ILE A 89 -5.18 -10.41 -5.17
N TYR A 90 -6.44 -10.51 -4.70
CA TYR A 90 -7.04 -11.79 -4.31
C TYR A 90 -7.29 -12.75 -5.47
N HIS A 91 -7.33 -12.24 -6.71
CA HIS A 91 -7.44 -13.03 -7.93
C HIS A 91 -6.08 -13.26 -8.63
N ASP A 92 -4.96 -13.12 -7.93
CA ASP A 92 -3.59 -13.29 -8.45
C ASP A 92 -3.29 -12.42 -9.69
N ARG A 93 -3.95 -11.26 -9.79
CA ARG A 93 -3.81 -10.29 -10.88
C ARG A 93 -3.45 -8.90 -10.34
N PRO A 94 -2.42 -8.76 -9.49
CA PRO A 94 -2.04 -7.46 -8.95
C PRO A 94 -1.69 -6.48 -10.08
N ILE A 95 -1.97 -5.21 -9.88
CA ILE A 95 -1.45 -4.16 -10.76
C ILE A 95 0.08 -4.12 -10.68
N ASP A 96 0.73 -3.45 -11.65
CA ASP A 96 2.19 -3.31 -11.70
C ASP A 96 2.72 -2.32 -10.64
N HIS A 97 2.50 -2.65 -9.38
CA HIS A 97 2.96 -1.91 -8.21
C HIS A 97 3.62 -2.89 -7.21
N PRO A 98 4.80 -2.57 -6.65
CA PRO A 98 5.53 -3.49 -5.77
C PRO A 98 4.72 -3.98 -4.57
N ALA A 99 3.94 -3.09 -3.93
CA ALA A 99 3.13 -3.47 -2.78
C ALA A 99 2.03 -4.47 -3.15
N ASP A 100 1.42 -4.34 -4.32
CA ASP A 100 0.30 -5.19 -4.77
C ASP A 100 0.83 -6.56 -5.18
N ARG A 101 1.97 -6.60 -5.89
CA ARG A 101 2.66 -7.86 -6.24
C ARG A 101 3.20 -8.61 -5.02
N ALA A 102 3.70 -7.90 -4.02
CA ALA A 102 4.15 -8.51 -2.77
C ALA A 102 2.97 -9.05 -1.96
N PHE A 103 1.86 -8.30 -1.89
CA PHE A 103 0.69 -8.69 -1.12
C PHE A 103 -0.04 -9.89 -1.76
N SER A 104 -0.07 -10.00 -3.09
CA SER A 104 -0.70 -11.16 -3.77
C SER A 104 0.02 -12.49 -3.53
N ARG A 105 1.12 -12.49 -2.77
CA ARG A 105 1.97 -13.66 -2.53
C ARG A 105 2.11 -13.99 -1.04
N LEU A 106 1.34 -13.33 -0.18
CA LEU A 106 1.18 -13.68 1.23
C LEU A 106 0.37 -14.97 1.36
#